data_AF-A0A522MRE0-F1
#
_entry.id   AF-A0A522MRE0-F1
#
_cell.length_a   1.000
_cell.length_b   1.000
_cell.length_c   1.000
_cell.angle_alpha   90.00
_cell.angle_beta   90.00
_cell.angle_gamma   90.00
#
_symmetry.space_group_name_H-M   'P 1'
#
loop_
_entity.id
_entity.type
_entity.pdbx_description
1 polymer ?
#
loop_
_entity_poly.entity_id
_entity_poly.type
_entity_poly.pdbx_seq_one_letter_code
_entity_poly.pdbx_strand_id
1 'polypeptide(L)'
;MNLIPVTFELTGVADSFRAEIKIETSGAEWTLSGLGGDADLGFSCNETISSEARAVSIQTVEVTKTRVSIVTGYGVSATPITLTTVLLAPPGLESIEGTCTLNAGARVYVRFGSGPVIEWEPGRNTGYLPGAMSNLQFIRLAIGGWAPGRSVSIELAGSEKESFQWAMGQGAKGTAPFSISAANGSAVQVGSIAFLPKKILLCSCGGAGNIANEINDLIIEAYIERIDLAKDSGRAPTGRIGLSASCDADIAVIVQIPGQYPQRLTSEPRMFHLM
;
A
#
# COMPACT_ATOMS: atom_id res chain seq x y z
N MET A 1 1.76 0.50 22.34
CA MET A 1 0.79 0.75 21.25
C MET A 1 1.43 0.30 19.95
N ASN A 2 0.65 -0.27 19.05
CA ASN A 2 1.06 -0.75 17.74
C ASN A 2 0.58 0.25 16.68
N LEU A 3 1.45 0.61 15.75
CA LEU A 3 1.08 1.39 14.56
C LEU A 3 0.82 0.40 13.42
N ILE A 4 -0.41 0.35 12.94
CA ILE A 4 -0.85 -0.58 11.91
C ILE A 4 -1.19 0.25 10.67
N PRO A 5 -0.48 0.06 9.54
CA PRO A 5 -0.89 0.66 8.26
C PRO A 5 -2.32 0.26 7.96
N VAL A 6 -3.17 1.16 7.48
CA VAL A 6 -4.46 0.75 6.94
C VAL A 6 -4.65 1.32 5.56
N THR A 7 -4.86 0.43 4.60
CA THR A 7 -5.12 0.78 3.21
C THR A 7 -6.59 0.58 2.91
N PHE A 8 -7.22 1.59 2.34
CA PHE A 8 -8.56 1.56 1.79
C PHE A 8 -8.45 1.63 0.27
N GLU A 9 -9.06 0.68 -0.41
CA GLU A 9 -9.25 0.70 -1.85
C GLU A 9 -10.74 0.88 -2.12
N LEU A 10 -11.09 2.04 -2.67
CA LEU A 10 -12.46 2.41 -2.99
C LEU A 10 -12.71 2.14 -4.47
N THR A 11 -13.74 1.36 -4.78
CA THR A 11 -14.13 0.99 -6.14
C THR A 11 -15.59 1.32 -6.39
N GLY A 12 -15.98 1.50 -7.65
CA GLY A 12 -17.35 1.92 -8.00
C GLY A 12 -17.71 3.31 -7.46
N VAL A 13 -16.70 4.19 -7.35
CA VAL A 13 -16.85 5.55 -6.79
C VAL A 13 -17.63 6.43 -7.78
N ALA A 14 -18.85 6.80 -7.41
CA ALA A 14 -19.68 7.72 -8.19
C ALA A 14 -19.34 9.20 -7.92
N ASP A 15 -19.92 10.09 -8.71
CA ASP A 15 -19.90 11.54 -8.44
C ASP A 15 -20.47 11.83 -7.05
N SER A 16 -19.85 12.78 -6.33
CA SER A 16 -20.28 13.15 -4.96
C SER A 16 -20.31 11.97 -4.00
N PHE A 17 -19.42 10.99 -4.21
CA PHE A 17 -19.32 9.84 -3.35
C PHE A 17 -18.89 10.27 -1.95
N ARG A 18 -19.53 9.65 -0.94
CA ARG A 18 -19.18 9.82 0.46
C ARG A 18 -18.92 8.46 1.08
N ALA A 19 -17.71 8.27 1.60
CA ALA A 19 -17.41 7.19 2.53
C ALA A 19 -17.26 7.76 3.94
N GLU A 20 -17.82 7.07 4.92
CA GLU A 20 -17.49 7.28 6.32
C GLU A 20 -17.14 5.93 6.96
N ILE A 21 -15.95 5.84 7.54
CA ILE A 21 -15.42 4.66 8.19
C ILE A 21 -15.11 5.04 9.63
N LYS A 22 -15.83 4.44 10.58
CA LYS A 22 -15.71 4.71 12.01
C LYS A 22 -15.15 3.50 12.73
N ILE A 23 -14.25 3.71 13.68
CA ILE A 23 -13.79 2.68 14.62
C ILE A 23 -14.52 2.89 15.94
N GLU A 24 -15.04 1.78 16.48
CA GLU A 24 -15.78 1.74 17.74
C GLU A 24 -15.01 0.97 18.83
N THR A 25 -13.93 0.28 18.46
CA THR A 25 -13.07 -0.44 19.41
C THR A 25 -12.34 0.51 20.37
N SER A 26 -12.52 0.27 21.66
CA SER A 26 -11.89 1.07 22.72
C SER A 26 -10.36 1.00 22.65
N GLY A 27 -9.71 2.17 22.71
CA GLY A 27 -8.25 2.30 22.69
C GLY A 27 -7.61 2.19 21.31
N ALA A 28 -8.38 1.90 20.26
CA ALA A 28 -7.94 1.97 18.88
C ALA A 28 -8.30 3.34 18.29
N GLU A 29 -7.32 4.02 17.68
CA GLU A 29 -7.51 5.36 17.12
C GLU A 29 -6.84 5.49 15.76
N TRP A 30 -7.52 6.12 14.79
CA TRP A 30 -6.85 6.57 13.57
C TRP A 30 -5.87 7.69 13.89
N THR A 31 -4.76 7.69 13.18
CA THR A 31 -3.78 8.77 13.26
C THR A 31 -3.14 9.00 11.90
N LEU A 32 -2.83 10.26 11.64
CA LEU A 32 -1.97 10.66 10.51
C LEU A 32 -0.50 10.70 10.97
N SER A 33 -0.23 11.08 12.22
CA SER A 33 1.11 11.12 12.78
C SER A 33 1.43 9.87 13.59
N GLY A 34 2.66 9.37 13.46
CA GLY A 34 3.25 8.45 14.42
C GLY A 34 3.37 9.11 15.80
N LEU A 35 3.69 8.30 16.80
CA LEU A 35 3.76 8.67 18.23
C LEU A 35 4.72 9.83 18.59
N GLY A 36 5.42 10.44 17.61
CA GLY A 36 6.52 11.38 17.81
C GLY A 36 6.33 12.81 17.27
N GLY A 37 5.17 13.18 16.72
CA GLY A 37 4.91 14.58 16.32
C GLY A 37 5.66 15.07 15.07
N ASP A 38 6.38 14.21 14.35
CA ASP A 38 6.92 14.56 13.02
C ASP A 38 5.79 14.58 11.99
N ALA A 39 5.61 15.76 11.38
CA ALA A 39 4.52 16.11 10.48
C ALA A 39 4.63 15.49 9.07
N ASP A 40 5.67 14.69 8.81
CA ASP A 40 5.91 14.05 7.51
C ASP A 40 5.24 12.68 7.36
N LEU A 41 4.44 12.29 8.37
CA LEU A 41 3.73 11.02 8.36
C LEU A 41 2.43 11.17 7.54
N GLY A 42 2.59 10.99 6.24
CA GLY A 42 1.69 11.54 5.23
C GLY A 42 0.53 10.63 4.87
N PHE A 43 -0.69 11.12 5.09
CA PHE A 43 -1.87 10.78 4.32
C PHE A 43 -1.52 10.64 2.83
N SER A 44 -1.90 9.54 2.20
CA SER A 44 -1.67 9.34 0.77
C SER A 44 -2.97 9.02 0.05
N CYS A 45 -3.32 9.84 -0.94
CA CYS A 45 -4.33 9.50 -1.94
C CYS A 45 -3.65 9.29 -3.28
N ASN A 46 -3.72 8.08 -3.83
CA ASN A 46 -3.30 7.81 -5.20
C ASN A 46 -4.55 7.54 -6.03
N GLU A 47 -4.72 8.35 -7.08
CA GLU A 47 -5.59 8.00 -8.20
C GLU A 47 -4.74 7.35 -9.28
N THR A 48 -5.19 6.20 -9.79
CA THR A 48 -4.58 5.59 -10.96
C THR A 48 -5.07 6.38 -12.17
N ILE A 49 -4.33 7.42 -12.57
CA ILE A 49 -4.74 8.27 -13.69
C ILE A 49 -4.49 7.51 -14.99
N SER A 50 -5.53 6.88 -15.54
CA SER A 50 -5.50 6.46 -16.95
C SER A 50 -5.55 7.72 -17.84
N SER A 51 -4.77 7.75 -18.92
CA SER A 51 -4.59 8.91 -19.80
C SER A 51 -5.86 9.44 -20.47
N GLU A 52 -7.01 8.76 -20.32
CA GLU A 52 -8.28 9.11 -20.97
C GLU A 52 -9.43 9.38 -19.99
N ALA A 53 -9.25 9.19 -18.68
CA ALA A 53 -10.32 9.42 -17.69
C ALA A 53 -10.31 10.86 -17.18
N ARG A 54 -11.50 11.48 -17.09
CA ARG A 54 -11.67 12.68 -16.24
C ARG A 54 -11.40 12.24 -14.81
N ALA A 55 -10.30 12.73 -14.24
CA ALA A 55 -9.89 12.40 -12.88
C ALA A 55 -11.06 12.69 -11.92
N VAL A 56 -11.30 11.74 -11.00
CA VAL A 56 -12.05 12.10 -9.80
C VAL A 56 -11.23 13.20 -9.11
N SER A 57 -11.90 14.15 -8.48
CA SER A 57 -11.19 15.03 -7.55
C SER A 57 -11.67 14.63 -6.18
N ILE A 58 -10.80 14.00 -5.39
CA ILE A 58 -11.07 13.99 -3.95
C ILE A 58 -11.21 15.44 -3.51
N GLN A 59 -12.40 15.80 -3.04
CA GLN A 59 -12.66 17.14 -2.52
C GLN A 59 -12.19 17.25 -1.08
N THR A 60 -12.45 16.21 -0.29
CA THR A 60 -12.16 16.24 1.13
C THR A 60 -11.78 14.86 1.61
N VAL A 61 -10.68 14.76 2.37
CA VAL A 61 -10.49 13.65 3.29
C VAL A 61 -10.26 14.20 4.68
N GLU A 62 -11.01 13.64 5.63
CA GLU A 62 -10.92 13.98 7.04
C GLU A 62 -10.57 12.72 7.82
N VAL A 63 -9.48 12.78 8.58
CA VAL A 63 -9.07 11.73 9.51
C VAL A 63 -9.07 12.30 10.91
N THR A 64 -9.99 11.81 11.74
CA THR A 64 -10.05 12.04 13.18
C THR A 64 -9.75 10.74 13.91
N LYS A 65 -9.50 10.79 15.22
CA LYS A 65 -9.22 9.60 16.04
C LYS A 65 -10.19 8.44 15.84
N THR A 66 -11.46 8.74 15.56
CA THR A 66 -12.51 7.71 15.44
C THR A 66 -13.06 7.57 14.04
N ARG A 67 -12.73 8.48 13.10
CA ARG A 67 -13.36 8.53 11.79
C ARG A 67 -12.39 8.83 10.66
N VAL A 68 -12.51 8.09 9.56
CA VAL A 68 -12.02 8.47 8.23
C VAL A 68 -13.23 8.81 7.36
N SER A 69 -13.28 10.01 6.78
CA SER A 69 -14.35 10.46 5.88
C SER A 69 -13.75 10.90 4.55
N ILE A 70 -14.28 10.40 3.45
CA ILE A 70 -13.82 10.72 2.09
C ILE A 70 -15.01 11.27 1.32
N VAL A 71 -14.82 12.42 0.67
CA VAL A 71 -15.79 13.05 -0.22
C VAL A 71 -15.14 13.30 -1.56
N THR A 72 -15.74 12.80 -2.63
CA THR A 72 -15.30 13.06 -4.00
C THR A 72 -16.15 14.14 -4.66
N GLY A 73 -15.57 14.80 -5.66
CA GLY A 73 -16.23 15.80 -6.49
C GLY A 73 -16.98 15.20 -7.68
N TYR A 74 -17.30 16.07 -8.63
CA TYR A 74 -17.92 15.71 -9.90
C TYR A 74 -16.86 15.29 -10.91
N GLY A 75 -17.12 14.25 -11.69
CA GLY A 75 -16.22 13.73 -12.72
C GLY A 75 -16.11 12.22 -12.61
N VAL A 76 -16.80 11.53 -13.51
CA VAL A 76 -16.85 10.06 -13.52
C VAL A 76 -15.47 9.50 -13.86
N SER A 77 -14.91 8.72 -12.95
CA SER A 77 -13.87 7.74 -13.29
C SER A 77 -14.24 6.37 -12.75
N ALA A 78 -13.98 5.34 -13.55
CA ALA A 78 -14.07 3.94 -13.16
C ALA A 78 -12.84 3.46 -12.36
N THR A 79 -11.89 4.35 -12.05
CA THR A 79 -10.60 3.98 -11.46
C THR A 79 -10.70 3.86 -9.93
N PRO A 80 -10.13 2.80 -9.33
CA PRO A 80 -10.01 2.69 -7.89
C PRO A 80 -9.23 3.84 -7.27
N ILE A 81 -9.69 4.30 -6.12
CA ILE A 81 -8.99 5.26 -5.26
C ILE A 81 -8.31 4.48 -4.15
N THR A 82 -7.01 4.69 -3.94
CA THR A 82 -6.31 4.12 -2.79
C THR A 82 -5.99 5.20 -1.76
N LEU A 83 -6.47 5.00 -0.53
CA LEU A 83 -6.13 5.81 0.64
C LEU A 83 -5.31 4.97 1.62
N THR A 84 -4.24 5.52 2.20
CA THR A 84 -3.56 4.91 3.34
C THR A 84 -3.50 5.84 4.53
N THR A 85 -3.85 5.29 5.70
CA THR A 85 -3.79 5.92 7.02
C THR A 85 -3.07 4.99 8.00
N VAL A 86 -2.93 5.40 9.26
CA VAL A 86 -2.39 4.55 10.33
C VAL A 86 -3.42 4.36 11.42
N LEU A 87 -3.52 3.14 11.92
CA LEU A 87 -4.30 2.77 13.08
C LEU A 87 -3.35 2.57 14.27
N LEU A 88 -3.54 3.36 15.33
CA LEU A 88 -2.92 3.13 16.61
C LEU A 88 -3.78 2.13 17.40
N ALA A 89 -3.25 0.96 17.71
CA ALA A 89 -3.95 -0.09 18.44
C ALA A 89 -3.22 -0.50 19.74
N PRO A 90 -3.92 -0.92 20.81
CA PRO A 90 -3.30 -1.51 21.98
C PRO A 90 -2.53 -2.80 21.63
N PRO A 91 -1.41 -3.11 22.32
CA PRO A 91 -0.75 -4.39 22.18
C PRO A 91 -1.72 -5.55 22.47
N GLY A 92 -1.66 -6.62 21.67
CA GLY A 92 -2.53 -7.79 21.83
C GLY A 92 -3.96 -7.63 21.33
N LEU A 93 -4.32 -6.49 20.72
CA LEU A 93 -5.61 -6.36 20.04
C LEU A 93 -5.60 -7.20 18.75
N GLU A 94 -6.52 -8.17 18.65
CA GLU A 94 -6.60 -9.10 17.51
C GLU A 94 -7.62 -8.67 16.45
N SER A 95 -8.55 -7.80 16.80
CA SER A 95 -9.60 -7.33 15.90
C SER A 95 -10.06 -5.92 16.24
N ILE A 96 -10.57 -5.24 15.24
CA ILE A 96 -11.32 -3.99 15.39
C ILE A 96 -12.77 -4.18 14.94
N GLU A 97 -13.63 -3.39 15.55
CA GLU A 97 -15.04 -3.24 15.23
C GLU A 97 -15.25 -1.79 14.79
N GLY A 98 -16.10 -1.63 13.79
CA GLY A 98 -16.39 -0.34 13.23
C GLY A 98 -17.66 -0.32 12.40
N THR A 99 -18.01 0.87 11.94
CA THR A 99 -19.13 1.07 11.03
C THR A 99 -18.65 1.71 9.73
N CYS A 100 -19.24 1.27 8.62
CA CYS A 100 -18.99 1.83 7.29
C CYS A 100 -20.30 2.37 6.72
N THR A 101 -20.26 3.57 6.15
CA THR A 101 -21.37 4.15 5.38
C THR A 101 -20.86 4.51 4.00
N LEU A 102 -21.50 3.96 2.96
CA LEU A 102 -21.16 4.14 1.55
C LEU A 102 -22.41 4.52 0.76
N ASN A 103 -22.24 5.29 -0.32
CA ASN A 103 -23.31 5.47 -1.31
C ASN A 103 -23.55 4.17 -2.11
N ALA A 104 -24.73 4.06 -2.72
CA ALA A 104 -25.12 2.88 -3.48
C ALA A 104 -24.13 2.56 -4.62
N GLY A 105 -23.72 1.29 -4.70
CA GLY A 105 -22.84 0.77 -5.77
C GLY A 105 -21.34 0.90 -5.50
N ALA A 106 -20.93 1.67 -4.50
CA ALA A 106 -19.54 1.77 -4.10
C ALA A 106 -19.14 0.63 -3.17
N ARG A 107 -17.87 0.23 -3.23
CA ARG A 107 -17.28 -0.79 -2.36
C ARG A 107 -15.99 -0.26 -1.76
N VAL A 108 -15.74 -0.64 -0.51
CA VAL A 108 -14.49 -0.32 0.18
C VAL A 108 -13.83 -1.62 0.60
N TYR A 109 -12.62 -1.82 0.10
CA TYR A 109 -11.75 -2.91 0.49
C TYR A 109 -10.71 -2.37 1.48
N VAL A 110 -10.67 -2.95 2.67
CA VAL A 110 -9.79 -2.53 3.75
C VAL A 110 -8.72 -3.57 3.97
N ARG A 111 -7.49 -3.12 4.20
CA ARG A 111 -6.40 -3.96 4.66
C ARG A 111 -5.73 -3.37 5.88
N PHE A 112 -5.64 -4.17 6.94
CA PHE A 112 -4.91 -3.84 8.16
C PHE A 112 -3.50 -4.43 8.11
N GLY A 113 -2.51 -3.56 7.92
CA GLY A 113 -1.11 -3.92 7.79
C GLY A 113 -0.89 -4.92 6.67
N SER A 114 -0.36 -6.07 7.04
CA SER A 114 -0.13 -7.24 6.18
C SER A 114 -1.31 -8.21 6.12
N GLY A 115 -2.42 -7.92 6.79
CA GLY A 115 -3.59 -8.78 6.87
C GLY A 115 -4.28 -9.01 5.52
N PRO A 116 -5.32 -9.85 5.48
CA PRO A 116 -6.10 -10.05 4.27
C PRO A 116 -6.86 -8.76 3.90
N VAL A 117 -7.11 -8.60 2.61
CA VAL A 117 -8.09 -7.61 2.13
C VAL A 117 -9.48 -8.09 2.52
N ILE A 118 -10.25 -7.22 3.15
CA ILE A 118 -11.63 -7.48 3.55
C ILE A 118 -12.53 -6.38 3.01
N GLU A 119 -13.66 -6.77 2.42
CA GLU A 119 -14.69 -5.81 2.03
C GLU A 119 -15.41 -5.31 3.30
N TRP A 120 -15.48 -3.99 3.46
CA TRP A 120 -16.28 -3.36 4.50
C TRP A 120 -17.61 -2.92 3.89
N GLU A 121 -18.66 -3.65 4.21
CA GLU A 121 -20.01 -3.41 3.71
C GLU A 121 -20.68 -2.27 4.49
N PRO A 122 -21.71 -1.59 3.92
CA PRO A 122 -22.50 -0.63 4.68
C PRO A 122 -23.08 -1.25 5.96
N GLY A 123 -22.76 -0.70 7.13
CA GLY A 123 -23.17 -1.23 8.43
C GLY A 123 -21.99 -1.57 9.34
N ARG A 124 -22.19 -2.53 10.25
CA ARG A 124 -21.17 -2.98 11.20
C ARG A 124 -20.21 -3.96 10.55
N ASN A 125 -18.92 -3.74 10.76
CA ASN A 125 -17.86 -4.58 10.24
C ASN A 125 -16.86 -4.93 11.34
N THR A 126 -16.19 -6.06 11.15
CA THR A 126 -15.07 -6.49 11.98
C THR A 126 -13.85 -6.68 11.08
N GLY A 127 -12.72 -6.09 11.46
CA GLY A 127 -11.44 -6.29 10.80
C GLY A 127 -10.47 -7.03 11.70
N TYR A 128 -9.81 -8.05 11.19
CA TYR A 128 -8.76 -8.76 11.93
C TYR A 128 -7.44 -8.01 11.80
N LEU A 129 -6.76 -7.80 12.92
CA LEU A 129 -5.44 -7.23 12.95
C LEU A 129 -4.43 -8.37 12.83
N PRO A 130 -3.49 -8.32 11.87
CA PRO A 130 -2.45 -9.31 11.81
C PRO A 130 -1.63 -9.27 13.11
N GLY A 131 -1.26 -10.44 13.62
CA GLY A 131 -0.26 -10.52 14.69
C GLY A 131 0.98 -9.73 14.27
N ALA A 132 1.51 -8.90 15.17
CA ALA A 132 2.64 -8.02 14.86
C ALA A 132 3.82 -8.85 14.32
N MET A 133 4.14 -8.70 13.04
CA MET A 133 5.33 -9.32 12.45
C MET A 133 6.53 -8.46 12.87
N SER A 134 7.19 -8.86 13.94
CA SER A 134 8.19 -8.09 14.70
C SER A 134 9.53 -7.86 14.01
N ASN A 135 9.62 -7.97 12.69
CA ASN A 135 10.79 -7.55 11.93
C ASN A 135 10.48 -7.24 10.46
N LEU A 136 9.21 -7.19 10.07
CA LEU A 136 8.78 -6.96 8.68
C LEU A 136 8.00 -5.66 8.56
N GLN A 137 8.38 -4.86 7.56
CA GLN A 137 7.66 -3.67 7.14
C GLN A 137 6.98 -3.92 5.80
N PHE A 138 5.67 -3.71 5.74
CA PHE A 138 4.93 -3.76 4.48
C PHE A 138 5.28 -2.56 3.59
N ILE A 139 5.45 -2.81 2.29
CA ILE A 139 5.66 -1.80 1.26
C ILE A 139 4.78 -2.13 0.05
N ARG A 140 4.15 -1.08 -0.51
CA ARG A 140 3.46 -1.14 -1.79
C ARG A 140 4.24 -0.36 -2.84
N LEU A 141 4.37 -0.93 -4.03
CA LEU A 141 5.01 -0.31 -5.19
C LEU A 141 3.96 -0.27 -6.31
N ALA A 142 3.69 0.91 -6.84
CA ALA A 142 2.89 1.08 -8.06
C ALA A 142 3.82 1.33 -9.23
N ILE A 143 3.72 0.50 -10.27
CA ILE A 143 4.52 0.60 -11.48
C ILE A 143 3.58 0.99 -12.62
N GLY A 144 3.67 2.24 -13.05
CA GLY A 144 2.92 2.77 -14.18
C GLY A 144 3.63 2.54 -15.50
N GLY A 145 2.87 2.31 -16.58
CA GLY A 145 3.44 2.16 -17.92
C GLY A 145 3.99 0.76 -18.23
N TRP A 146 3.51 -0.28 -17.54
CA TRP A 146 4.00 -1.65 -17.74
C TRP A 146 3.46 -2.24 -19.04
N ALA A 147 4.37 -2.47 -20.00
CA ALA A 147 4.07 -3.01 -21.32
C ALA A 147 5.01 -4.18 -21.67
N PRO A 148 4.73 -4.97 -22.71
CA PRO A 148 5.64 -6.03 -23.16
C PRO A 148 7.06 -5.52 -23.49
N GLY A 149 8.08 -6.32 -23.20
CA GLY A 149 9.50 -6.00 -23.41
C GLY A 149 10.11 -5.00 -22.41
N ARG A 150 9.36 -4.52 -21.43
CA ARG A 150 9.81 -3.60 -20.38
C ARG A 150 10.49 -4.30 -19.21
N SER A 151 11.39 -3.58 -18.55
CA SER A 151 12.08 -4.03 -17.33
C SER A 151 12.12 -2.97 -16.24
N VAL A 152 12.03 -3.43 -14.98
CA VAL A 152 12.13 -2.62 -13.78
C VAL A 152 13.03 -3.32 -12.78
N SER A 153 13.93 -2.55 -12.19
CA SER A 153 14.82 -2.95 -11.12
C SER A 153 14.62 -2.03 -9.93
N ILE A 154 14.30 -2.57 -8.76
CA ILE A 154 14.09 -1.80 -7.52
C ILE A 154 15.13 -2.25 -6.52
N GLU A 155 15.98 -1.33 -6.09
CA GLU A 155 17.10 -1.61 -5.19
C GLU A 155 16.83 -1.08 -3.79
N LEU A 156 17.24 -1.87 -2.80
CA LEU A 156 17.18 -1.55 -1.38
C LEU A 156 18.58 -1.34 -0.82
N ALA A 157 18.84 -0.14 -0.36
CA ALA A 157 20.01 0.21 0.43
C ALA A 157 19.64 0.28 1.92
N GLY A 158 20.47 -0.33 2.78
CA GLY A 158 20.41 -0.10 4.22
C GLY A 158 21.38 1.01 4.62
N SER A 159 21.21 1.59 5.81
CA SER A 159 22.27 2.40 6.41
C SER A 159 23.49 1.53 6.77
N GLU A 160 24.68 2.11 6.90
CA GLU A 160 25.90 1.35 7.27
C GLU A 160 25.77 0.56 8.57
N LYS A 161 24.83 0.94 9.44
CA LYS A 161 24.62 0.35 10.77
C LYS A 161 23.46 -0.64 10.84
N GLU A 162 22.59 -0.69 9.83
CA GLU A 162 21.35 -1.47 9.86
C GLU A 162 21.22 -2.32 8.59
N SER A 163 21.02 -3.63 8.77
CA SER A 163 20.90 -4.55 7.63
C SER A 163 19.45 -4.85 7.32
N PHE A 164 18.96 -4.26 6.23
CA PHE A 164 17.60 -4.50 5.71
C PHE A 164 17.63 -5.37 4.47
N GLN A 165 16.67 -6.27 4.28
CA GLN A 165 16.51 -7.02 3.04
C GLN A 165 15.07 -7.07 2.58
N TRP A 166 14.86 -7.27 1.29
CA TRP A 166 13.56 -7.69 0.80
C TRP A 166 13.21 -9.06 1.36
N ALA A 167 11.96 -9.20 1.78
CA ALA A 167 11.39 -10.44 2.26
C ALA A 167 10.05 -10.70 1.58
N MET A 168 9.78 -11.97 1.32
CA MET A 168 8.48 -12.46 0.88
C MET A 168 7.53 -12.66 2.06
N GLY A 169 7.67 -11.89 3.15
CA GLY A 169 6.84 -12.06 4.35
C GLY A 169 7.03 -13.41 5.07
N GLN A 170 6.31 -13.60 6.18
CA GLN A 170 6.18 -14.90 6.82
C GLN A 170 4.81 -15.48 6.45
N GLY A 171 4.76 -16.70 5.92
CA GLY A 171 3.53 -17.41 5.56
C GLY A 171 2.65 -17.84 6.75
N ALA A 172 2.64 -17.05 7.82
CA ALA A 172 1.70 -17.23 8.92
C ALA A 172 0.26 -17.00 8.41
N LYS A 173 -0.73 -17.58 9.11
CA LYS A 173 -2.14 -17.45 8.71
C LYS A 173 -2.51 -15.96 8.56
N GLY A 174 -2.94 -15.57 7.36
CA GLY A 174 -3.53 -14.26 7.10
C GLY A 174 -2.59 -13.18 6.54
N THR A 175 -1.34 -13.50 6.18
CA THR A 175 -0.44 -12.55 5.50
C THR A 175 -0.21 -12.96 4.05
N ALA A 176 -0.36 -12.01 3.11
CA ALA A 176 0.09 -12.22 1.74
C ALA A 176 1.63 -12.07 1.70
N PRO A 177 2.40 -13.13 1.38
CA PRO A 177 3.86 -13.13 1.48
C PRO A 177 4.52 -12.15 0.48
N PHE A 178 4.05 -12.19 -0.74
CA PHE A 178 4.44 -11.31 -1.83
C PHE A 178 3.30 -11.36 -2.84
N SER A 179 2.88 -10.21 -3.36
CA SER A 179 1.81 -10.15 -4.37
C SER A 179 2.22 -9.25 -5.52
N ILE A 180 1.79 -9.64 -6.72
CA ILE A 180 1.78 -8.78 -7.90
C ILE A 180 0.38 -8.87 -8.48
N SER A 181 -0.24 -7.73 -8.73
CA SER A 181 -1.53 -7.62 -9.37
C SER A 181 -1.52 -6.52 -10.42
N ALA A 182 -2.38 -6.65 -11.44
CA ALA A 182 -2.65 -5.53 -12.34
C ALA A 182 -3.64 -4.59 -11.65
N ALA A 183 -3.43 -3.29 -11.77
CA ALA A 183 -4.27 -2.28 -11.12
C ALA A 183 -5.73 -2.29 -11.61
N ASN A 184 -5.97 -2.81 -12.81
CA ASN A 184 -7.30 -2.98 -13.41
C ASN A 184 -7.92 -4.37 -13.16
N GLY A 185 -7.26 -5.23 -12.37
CA GLY A 185 -7.72 -6.60 -12.11
C GLY A 185 -7.50 -7.59 -13.25
N SER A 186 -6.82 -7.19 -14.34
CA SER A 186 -6.45 -8.09 -15.43
C SER A 186 -5.31 -9.06 -15.05
N ALA A 187 -5.00 -9.98 -15.96
CA ALA A 187 -3.89 -10.89 -15.77
C ALA A 187 -2.54 -10.14 -15.85
N VAL A 188 -1.68 -10.35 -14.86
CA VAL A 188 -0.34 -9.76 -14.80
C VAL A 188 0.57 -10.40 -15.85
N GLN A 189 1.14 -9.59 -16.74
CA GLN A 189 2.10 -10.03 -17.76
C GLN A 189 3.55 -9.82 -17.29
N VAL A 190 4.03 -10.73 -16.44
CA VAL A 190 5.42 -10.78 -15.98
C VAL A 190 6.10 -11.99 -16.61
N GLY A 191 7.14 -11.76 -17.41
CA GLY A 191 7.91 -12.81 -18.07
C GLY A 191 8.96 -13.42 -17.13
N SER A 192 9.61 -12.58 -16.31
CA SER A 192 10.51 -13.06 -15.26
C SER A 192 10.47 -12.16 -14.05
N ILE A 193 10.60 -12.77 -12.87
CA ILE A 193 10.83 -12.09 -11.61
C ILE A 193 12.06 -12.69 -10.91
N ALA A 194 12.94 -11.83 -10.42
CA ALA A 194 13.97 -12.22 -9.45
C ALA A 194 13.83 -11.39 -8.19
N PHE A 195 13.68 -12.07 -7.05
CA PHE A 195 13.53 -11.46 -5.74
C PHE A 195 14.79 -11.76 -4.92
N LEU A 196 15.72 -10.80 -4.89
CA LEU A 196 17.01 -10.90 -4.22
C LEU A 196 16.99 -10.04 -2.94
N PRO A 197 17.87 -10.32 -1.96
CA PRO A 197 17.85 -9.62 -0.67
C PRO A 197 17.92 -8.09 -0.78
N LYS A 198 18.57 -7.54 -1.80
CA LYS A 198 18.70 -6.08 -1.99
C LYS A 198 18.07 -5.58 -3.28
N LYS A 199 17.40 -6.45 -4.03
CA LYS A 199 16.96 -6.13 -5.39
C LYS A 199 15.73 -6.93 -5.81
N ILE A 200 14.70 -6.23 -6.30
CA ILE A 200 13.60 -6.84 -7.04
C ILE A 200 13.82 -6.53 -8.52
N LEU A 201 13.85 -7.56 -9.35
CA LEU A 201 13.92 -7.45 -10.81
C LEU A 201 12.63 -8.00 -11.41
N LEU A 202 12.04 -7.22 -12.31
CA LEU A 202 10.85 -7.58 -13.04
C LEU A 202 11.12 -7.34 -14.52
N CYS A 203 10.80 -8.33 -15.35
CA CYS A 203 10.75 -8.16 -16.79
C CYS A 203 9.39 -8.64 -17.27
N SER A 204 8.74 -7.85 -18.11
CA SER A 204 7.52 -8.26 -18.80
C SER A 204 7.84 -9.32 -19.85
N CYS A 205 6.82 -10.03 -20.32
CA CYS A 205 6.98 -10.95 -21.43
C CYS A 205 7.49 -10.18 -22.67
N GLY A 206 8.53 -10.69 -23.33
CA GLY A 206 8.93 -10.18 -24.64
C GLY A 206 7.83 -10.47 -25.66
N GLY A 207 7.55 -9.52 -26.55
CA GLY A 207 6.54 -9.65 -27.61
C GLY A 207 6.88 -10.74 -28.61
N ALA A 208 6.58 -12.00 -28.27
CA ALA A 208 6.59 -13.13 -29.19
C ALA A 208 5.21 -13.76 -29.19
N GLY A 209 4.34 -13.19 -30.03
CA GLY A 209 3.00 -13.71 -30.37
C GLY A 209 1.87 -12.96 -29.68
N ASN A 210 1.05 -12.23 -30.46
CA ASN A 210 -0.32 -11.73 -30.22
C ASN A 210 -0.79 -11.35 -28.79
N ILE A 211 0.11 -11.10 -27.85
CA ILE A 211 -0.22 -10.51 -26.57
C ILE A 211 -0.40 -9.02 -26.86
N ALA A 212 -1.64 -8.55 -26.71
CA ALA A 212 -2.01 -7.17 -26.98
C ALA A 212 -1.01 -6.20 -26.33
N ASN A 213 -0.69 -5.10 -27.02
CA ASN A 213 0.17 -4.00 -26.55
C ASN A 213 -0.47 -3.21 -25.39
N GLU A 214 -1.22 -3.88 -24.52
CA GLU A 214 -1.95 -3.28 -23.43
C GLU A 214 -0.96 -2.87 -22.35
N ILE A 215 -0.85 -1.55 -22.17
CA ILE A 215 -0.21 -0.97 -21.00
C ILE A 215 -1.10 -1.29 -19.82
N ASN A 216 -0.56 -2.03 -18.87
CA ASN A 216 -1.18 -2.27 -17.59
C ASN A 216 -0.37 -1.53 -16.53
N ASP A 217 -0.99 -1.09 -15.45
CA ASP A 217 -0.24 -0.66 -14.28
C ASP A 217 -0.14 -1.85 -13.32
N LEU A 218 1.01 -2.03 -12.69
CA LEU A 218 1.22 -3.09 -11.71
C LEU A 218 1.22 -2.54 -10.30
N ILE A 219 0.67 -3.32 -9.38
CA ILE A 219 0.84 -3.16 -7.95
C ILE A 219 1.67 -4.33 -7.45
N ILE A 220 2.72 -4.02 -6.70
CA ILE A 220 3.55 -5.01 -6.03
C ILE A 220 3.48 -4.75 -4.54
N GLU A 221 3.28 -5.82 -3.79
CA GLU A 221 3.20 -5.79 -2.34
C GLU A 221 4.26 -6.72 -1.79
N ALA A 222 5.19 -6.15 -1.03
CA ALA A 222 6.38 -6.83 -0.56
C ALA A 222 6.71 -6.38 0.86
N TYR A 223 7.73 -7.01 1.45
CA TYR A 223 8.19 -6.67 2.79
C TYR A 223 9.66 -6.31 2.80
N ILE A 224 10.02 -5.42 3.72
CA ILE A 224 11.39 -5.23 4.13
C ILE A 224 11.57 -5.85 5.51
N GLU A 225 12.53 -6.76 5.60
CA GLU A 225 12.97 -7.38 6.84
C GLU A 225 14.22 -6.69 7.38
N ARG A 226 14.23 -6.42 8.68
CA ARG A 226 15.45 -6.04 9.40
C ARG A 226 16.12 -7.29 9.98
N ILE A 227 17.36 -7.57 9.54
CA ILE A 227 18.06 -8.84 9.80
C ILE A 227 18.68 -8.91 11.21
N ASP A 228 19.04 -7.77 11.79
CA ASP A 228 19.70 -7.67 13.09
C ASP A 228 18.73 -7.69 14.30
N LEU A 229 17.41 -7.69 14.06
CA LEU A 229 16.43 -7.88 15.13
C LEU A 229 16.25 -9.38 15.43
N ALA A 230 16.39 -9.75 16.70
CA ALA A 230 15.97 -11.07 17.16
C ALA A 230 14.50 -11.28 16.78
N LYS A 231 14.20 -12.43 16.15
CA LYS A 231 12.86 -12.76 15.62
C LYS A 231 11.74 -12.60 16.68
N ASP A 232 12.08 -12.70 17.96
CA ASP A 232 11.14 -12.63 19.10
C ASP A 232 11.09 -11.25 19.79
N SER A 233 11.73 -10.22 19.24
CA SER A 233 11.83 -8.92 19.94
C SER A 233 10.50 -8.14 20.02
N GLY A 234 9.46 -8.56 19.28
CA GLY A 234 8.15 -7.88 19.27
C GLY A 234 8.16 -6.46 18.70
N ARG A 235 9.31 -5.96 18.21
CA ARG A 235 9.51 -4.58 17.77
C ARG A 235 9.42 -4.46 16.26
N ALA A 236 8.63 -3.53 15.75
CA ALA A 236 8.64 -3.25 14.32
C ALA A 236 10.06 -2.84 13.84
N PRO A 237 10.44 -3.16 12.60
CA PRO A 237 11.75 -2.80 12.06
C PRO A 237 11.85 -1.29 11.85
N THR A 238 12.28 -0.56 12.86
CA THR A 238 12.58 0.87 12.73
C THR A 238 13.94 1.08 12.04
N GLY A 239 14.12 2.21 11.36
CA GLY A 239 15.42 2.61 10.83
C GLY A 239 15.34 3.34 9.48
N ARG A 240 16.50 3.62 8.88
CA ARG A 240 16.58 4.36 7.60
C ARG A 240 16.97 3.44 6.45
N ILE A 241 16.16 3.48 5.39
CA ILE A 241 16.41 2.75 4.14
C ILE A 241 16.52 3.72 2.96
N GLY A 242 17.29 3.32 1.95
CA GLY A 242 17.30 3.95 0.64
C GLY A 242 16.58 3.04 -0.36
N LEU A 243 15.69 3.60 -1.17
CA LEU A 243 15.09 2.90 -2.30
C LEU A 243 15.38 3.65 -3.60
N SER A 244 15.79 2.93 -4.62
CA SER A 244 15.95 3.45 -5.98
C SER A 244 15.31 2.51 -7.00
N ALA A 245 14.99 3.05 -8.17
CA ALA A 245 14.49 2.28 -9.30
C ALA A 245 15.27 2.61 -10.57
N SER A 246 15.63 1.57 -11.32
CA SER A 246 16.15 1.68 -12.68
C SER A 246 15.13 1.03 -13.62
N CYS A 247 14.63 1.79 -14.57
CA CYS A 247 13.56 1.37 -15.48
C CYS A 247 13.66 2.12 -16.82
N ASP A 248 12.90 1.66 -17.80
CA ASP A 248 12.75 2.37 -19.07
C ASP A 248 12.11 3.76 -18.86
N ALA A 249 12.35 4.69 -19.81
CA ALA A 249 11.94 6.10 -19.68
C ALA A 249 10.43 6.31 -19.49
N ASP A 250 9.61 5.41 -20.05
CA ASP A 250 8.14 5.48 -20.00
C ASP A 250 7.54 4.82 -18.75
N ILE A 251 8.38 4.23 -17.89
CA ILE A 251 7.95 3.57 -16.67
C ILE A 251 8.09 4.52 -15.48
N ALA A 252 7.07 4.53 -14.63
CA ALA A 252 7.12 5.22 -13.35
C ALA A 252 7.00 4.21 -12.21
N VAL A 253 7.91 4.26 -11.24
CA VAL A 253 7.81 3.47 -10.01
C VAL A 253 7.50 4.42 -8.87
N ILE A 254 6.36 4.22 -8.21
CA ILE A 254 5.95 4.96 -7.03
C ILE A 254 6.01 3.99 -5.85
N VAL A 255 6.79 4.35 -4.83
CA VAL A 255 6.79 3.61 -3.57
C VAL A 255 5.83 4.25 -2.59
N GLN A 256 5.12 3.39 -1.88
CA GLN A 256 4.25 3.74 -0.78
C GLN A 256 4.67 2.91 0.43
N ILE A 257 5.31 3.58 1.38
CA ILE A 257 5.60 3.02 2.70
C ILE A 257 4.53 3.55 3.64
N PRO A 258 3.89 2.68 4.44
CA PRO A 258 2.93 3.11 5.45
C PRO A 258 3.38 4.32 6.25
N GLY A 259 2.47 5.28 6.39
CA GLY A 259 2.71 6.54 7.09
C GLY A 259 3.74 7.44 6.42
N GLN A 260 4.08 7.28 5.15
CA GLN A 260 4.89 8.25 4.40
C GLN A 260 4.18 8.63 3.11
N TYR A 261 4.37 9.88 2.67
CA TYR A 261 3.89 10.31 1.37
C TYR A 261 4.47 9.42 0.26
N PRO A 262 3.67 9.00 -0.75
CA PRO A 262 4.18 8.22 -1.86
C PRO A 262 5.22 9.02 -2.61
N GLN A 263 6.30 8.36 -3.00
CA GLN A 263 7.38 9.02 -3.72
C GLN A 263 7.71 8.26 -4.99
N ARG A 264 7.96 9.00 -6.06
CA ARG A 264 8.51 8.44 -7.29
C ARG A 264 9.97 8.07 -7.06
N LEU A 265 10.31 6.81 -7.32
CA LEU A 265 11.68 6.32 -7.31
C LEU A 265 12.38 6.70 -8.62
N THR A 266 13.66 7.00 -8.51
CA THR A 266 14.58 7.26 -9.63
C THR A 266 15.84 6.41 -9.44
N SER A 267 16.82 6.51 -10.35
CA SER A 267 18.09 5.82 -10.21
C SER A 267 18.89 6.23 -8.97
N GLU A 268 18.60 7.41 -8.41
CA GLU A 268 19.19 7.88 -7.17
C GLU A 268 18.39 7.39 -5.95
N PRO A 269 19.05 6.87 -4.90
CA PRO A 269 18.37 6.43 -3.70
C PRO A 269 17.59 7.56 -3.00
N ARG A 270 16.29 7.32 -2.79
CA ARG A 270 15.46 8.14 -1.91
C ARG A 270 15.41 7.52 -0.53
N MET A 271 15.54 8.36 0.50
CA MET A 271 15.59 7.91 1.88
C MET A 271 14.20 7.88 2.53
N PHE A 272 13.92 6.80 3.25
CA PHE A 272 12.68 6.58 3.98
C PHE A 272 12.95 6.14 5.42
N HIS A 273 11.99 6.40 6.30
CA HIS A 273 12.04 5.98 7.70
C HIS A 273 11.04 4.85 7.95
N LEU A 274 11.50 3.69 8.37
CA LEU A 274 10.63 2.59 8.77
C LEU A 274 10.16 2.78 10.22
N MET A 275 8.92 2.38 10.50
CA MET A 275 8.22 2.55 11.79
C MET A 275 8.09 1.24 12.56
#